data_AF-A0A2N6C7M4-F1
#
_entry.id   AF-A0A2N6C7M4-F1
#
_cell.length_a   1.000
_cell.length_b   1.000
_cell.length_c   1.000
_cell.angle_alpha   90.00
_cell.angle_beta   90.00
_cell.angle_gamma   90.00
#
_symmetry.space_group_name_H-M   'P 1'
#
loop_
_entity.id
_entity.type
_entity.pdbx_description
1 polymer ?
#
loop_
_entity_poly.entity_id
_entity_poly.type
_entity_poly.pdbx_seq_one_letter_code
_entity_poly.pdbx_strand_id
1 'polypeptide(L)' 'MTLLTLLALVFICVGGLVTLLFWLPKVVNRPRLKEFLGNRYPLVLLFYFTNGPFLLLIGLYLLWFQCR' A
#
# COMPACT_ATOMS: atom_id res chain seq x y z
N MET A 1 10.20 -16.82 15.42
CA MET A 1 9.67 -15.54 14.92
C MET A 1 8.67 -15.02 15.95
N THR A 2 8.76 -13.77 16.36
CA THR A 2 7.78 -13.19 17.31
C THR A 2 6.52 -12.76 16.57
N LEU A 3 5.39 -12.66 17.29
CA LEU A 3 4.11 -12.18 16.73
C LEU A 3 4.27 -10.82 16.01
N LEU A 4 5.07 -9.92 16.61
CA LEU A 4 5.35 -8.60 16.05
C LEU A 4 6.10 -8.68 14.71
N THR A 5 7.07 -9.60 14.60
CA THR A 5 7.83 -9.81 13.36
C THR A 5 6.93 -10.31 12.24
N LEU A 6 5.99 -11.19 12.59
CA LEU A 6 5.02 -11.74 11.64
C LEU A 6 4.05 -10.65 11.16
N LEU A 7 3.55 -9.81 12.07
CA LEU A 7 2.75 -8.62 11.75
C LEU A 7 3.51 -7.62 10.87
N ALA A 8 4.76 -7.31 11.20
CA ALA A 8 5.59 -6.40 10.42
C ALA A 8 5.78 -6.91 8.98
N LEU A 9 6.07 -8.20 8.81
CA LEU A 9 6.19 -8.82 7.49
C LEU A 9 4.87 -8.79 6.71
N VAL A 10 3.73 -9.05 7.36
CA VAL A 10 2.42 -8.94 6.71
C VAL A 10 2.17 -7.52 6.23
N PHE A 11 2.45 -6.50 7.05
CA PHE A 11 2.29 -5.11 6.66
C PHE A 11 3.22 -4.70 5.52
N ILE A 12 4.49 -5.13 5.53
CA ILE A 12 5.43 -4.89 4.43
C ILE A 12 4.95 -5.56 3.14
N CYS A 13 4.56 -6.83 3.21
CA CYS A 13 4.11 -7.59 2.04
C CYS A 13 2.83 -7.01 1.45
N VAL A 14 1.79 -6.79 2.27
CA VAL A 14 0.50 -6.25 1.81
C VAL A 14 0.66 -4.80 1.35
N GLY A 15 1.33 -3.96 2.13
CA GLY A 15 1.57 -2.56 1.77
C GLY A 15 2.40 -2.43 0.48
N GLY A 16 3.44 -3.24 0.34
CA GLY A 16 4.25 -3.31 -0.88
C GLY A 16 3.48 -3.80 -2.09
N LEU A 17 2.67 -4.84 -1.94
CA LEU A 17 1.88 -5.41 -3.02
C LEU A 17 0.77 -4.45 -3.47
N VAL A 18 0.06 -3.80 -2.55
CA VAL A 18 -0.93 -2.74 -2.87
C VAL A 18 -0.25 -1.56 -3.55
N THR A 19 0.91 -1.14 -3.07
CA THR A 19 1.68 -0.05 -3.68
C THR A 19 2.10 -0.42 -5.10
N LEU A 20 2.70 -1.59 -5.30
CA LEU A 20 3.11 -2.04 -6.63
C LEU A 20 1.91 -2.16 -7.58
N LEU A 21 0.83 -2.84 -7.18
CA LEU A 21 -0.33 -3.04 -8.03
C LEU A 21 -0.98 -1.71 -8.45
N PHE A 22 -1.07 -0.75 -7.53
CA PHE A 22 -1.72 0.53 -7.80
C PHE A 22 -0.81 1.50 -8.58
N TRP A 23 0.49 1.47 -8.31
CA TRP A 23 1.43 2.42 -8.90
C TRP A 23 2.05 1.95 -10.21
N LEU A 24 2.14 0.64 -10.47
CA LEU A 24 2.62 0.17 -11.76
C LEU A 24 1.63 0.56 -12.86
N PRO A 25 2.04 1.39 -13.84
CA PRO A 25 1.16 1.81 -14.93
C PRO A 25 0.74 0.64 -15.83
N LYS A 26 1.45 -0.48 -15.79
CA LYS A 26 1.12 -1.72 -16.52
C LYS A 26 0.05 -2.57 -15.82
N VAL A 27 -0.20 -2.36 -14.53
CA VAL A 27 -1.14 -3.18 -13.75
C VAL A 27 -2.51 -2.50 -13.67
N VAL A 28 -2.54 -1.19 -13.42
CA VAL A 28 -3.79 -0.42 -13.35
C VAL A 28 -3.86 0.60 -14.48
N ASN A 29 -4.86 0.44 -15.34
CA ASN A 29 -5.18 1.42 -16.38
C ASN A 29 -5.92 2.62 -15.75
N ARG A 30 -5.15 3.62 -15.33
CA ARG A 30 -5.65 4.84 -14.67
C ARG A 30 -6.71 5.59 -15.49
N PRO A 31 -6.58 5.77 -16.82
CA PRO A 31 -7.65 6.34 -17.66
C PRO A 31 -8.99 5.62 -17.53
N ARG A 32 -9.01 4.29 -17.69
CA ARG A 32 -10.23 3.48 -17.54
C ARG A 32 -10.79 3.55 -16.12
N LEU A 33 -9.91 3.54 -15.12
CA LEU A 33 -10.30 3.64 -13.71
C LEU A 33 -10.93 5.02 -13.41
N LYS A 34 -10.45 6.08 -14.05
CA LYS A 34 -11.01 7.44 -13.96
C LYS A 34 -12.38 7.54 -14.64
N GLU A 35 -12.56 6.91 -15.80
CA GLU A 35 -13.87 6.83 -16.46
C GLU A 35 -14.89 6.07 -15.59
N PHE A 36 -14.48 4.96 -14.97
CA PHE A 36 -15.36 4.16 -14.12
C PHE A 36 -15.73 4.84 -12.81
N LEU A 37 -14.77 5.48 -12.14
CA LEU A 37 -14.98 6.13 -10.84
C LEU A 37 -15.50 7.57 -10.94
N GLY A 38 -15.38 8.20 -12.12
CA GLY A 38 -15.83 9.57 -12.36
C GLY A 38 -15.32 10.56 -11.31
N ASN A 39 -16.23 11.30 -10.70
CA ASN A 39 -15.92 12.33 -9.69
C ASN A 39 -15.36 11.75 -8.36
N ARG A 40 -15.49 10.43 -8.12
CA ARG A 40 -14.96 9.76 -6.93
C ARG A 40 -13.50 9.32 -7.10
N TYR A 41 -12.99 9.37 -8.34
CA TYR A 41 -11.61 8.99 -8.66
C TYR A 41 -10.54 9.67 -7.78
N PRO A 42 -10.54 10.99 -7.54
CA PRO A 42 -9.51 11.63 -6.72
C PRO A 42 -9.54 11.15 -5.26
N LEU A 43 -10.71 10.89 -4.68
CA LEU A 43 -10.83 10.32 -3.34
C LEU A 43 -10.22 8.91 -3.28
N VAL A 44 -10.56 8.05 -4.23
CA VAL A 44 -10.00 6.69 -4.30
C VAL A 44 -8.49 6.73 -4.51
N LEU A 45 -8.00 7.60 -5.39
CA LEU A 45 -6.57 7.80 -5.60
C LEU A 45 -5.87 8.22 -4.30
N LEU A 46 -6.47 9.13 -3.52
CA LEU A 46 -5.94 9.60 -2.25
C LEU A 46 -5.89 8.47 -1.22
N PHE A 47 -6.96 7.70 -1.05
CA PHE A 47 -6.97 6.53 -0.17
C PHE A 47 -5.92 5.49 -0.56
N TYR A 48 -5.75 5.19 -1.85
CA TYR A 48 -4.73 4.25 -2.29
C TYR A 48 -3.31 4.80 -2.18
N PHE A 49 -3.12 6.10 -2.41
CA PHE A 49 -1.84 6.80 -2.20
C PHE A 49 -1.42 6.72 -0.74
N THR A 50 -2.35 6.90 0.19
CA THR A 50 -2.02 6.86 1.61
C THR A 50 -1.87 5.43 2.09
N ASN A 51 -2.87 4.56 1.88
CA ASN A 51 -2.92 3.28 2.58
C ASN A 51 -1.77 2.31 2.21
N GLY A 52 -1.44 2.14 0.93
CA GLY A 52 -0.39 1.20 0.50
C GLY A 52 0.99 1.54 1.06
N PRO A 53 1.52 2.73 0.74
CA PRO A 53 2.80 3.22 1.26
C PRO A 53 2.82 3.33 2.79
N PHE A 54 1.72 3.74 3.41
CA PHE A 54 1.67 3.91 4.87
C PHE A 54 1.69 2.56 5.59
N LEU A 55 1.00 1.53 5.08
CA LEU A 55 1.11 0.16 5.58
C LEU A 55 2.54 -0.37 5.48
N LEU A 56 3.21 -0.11 4.35
CA LEU A 56 4.60 -0.50 4.15
C LEU A 56 5.54 0.23 5.14
N LEU A 57 5.34 1.53 5.35
CA LEU A 57 6.10 2.32 6.31
C LEU A 57 5.90 1.85 7.75
N ILE A 58 4.66 1.52 8.14
CA ILE A 58 4.35 0.95 9.46
C ILE A 58 5.08 -0.38 9.64
N GLY A 59 5.01 -1.27 8.64
CA GLY A 59 5.70 -2.54 8.70
C GLY A 59 7.22 -2.40 8.82
N LEU A 60 7.83 -1.50 8.04
CA LEU A 60 9.27 -1.19 8.14
C LEU A 60 9.64 -0.58 9.49
N TYR A 61 8.81 0.33 10.01
CA TYR A 61 9.03 0.95 11.32
C TYR A 61 8.99 -0.09 12.45
N LEU A 62 8.02 -1.00 12.43
CA LEU A 62 7.93 -2.09 13.39
C LEU A 62 9.16 -3.02 13.31
N LEU A 63 9.61 -3.33 12.10
CA LEU A 63 10.79 -4.17 11.89
C LEU A 63 12.08 -3.49 12.37
N TRP A 64 12.24 -2.19 12.11
CA TRP A 64 13.36 -1.40 12.63
C TRP A 64 13.30 -1.36 14.16
N PHE A 65 12.15 -1.05 14.75
CA PHE A 65 11.99 -0.99 16.20
C PHE A 65 12.35 -2.30 16.89
N GLN A 66 12.07 -3.46 16.29
CA GLN A 66 12.49 -4.76 16.82
C GLN A 66 13.99 -5.05 16.70
N CYS A 67 14.66 -4.44 15.73
CA CYS A 67 16.09 -4.66 15.46
C CYS A 67 16.99 -3.74 16.32
N ARG A 68 16.39 -2.78 17.02
CA ARG A 68 17.05 -1.88 17.98
C ARG A 68 16.94 -2.44 19.39
#